data_AF-A0A959EB77-F1
#
_entry.id   AF-A0A959EB77-F1
#
_cell.length_a   1.000
_cell.length_b   1.000
_cell.length_c   1.000
_cell.angle_alpha   90.00
_cell.angle_beta   90.00
_cell.angle_gamma   90.00
#
_symmetry.space_group_name_H-M   'P 1'
#
loop_
_entity.id
_entity.type
_entity.pdbx_description
1 polymer ?
#
loop_
_entity_poly.entity_id
_entity_poly.type
_entity_poly.pdbx_seq_one_letter_code
_entity_poly.pdbx_strand_id
1 'polypeptide(L)'
;MSNIYRYPGPRPFTSGQQKVFYGREEEVRSLSRLIGREQLVVLFSKSGMGKSSLLNAGIVPKVQDEGRLAPLDIRFRAFTDGETDMPQDKARGRIRG
;
A
#
# COMPACT_ATOMS: atom_id res chain seq x y z
N MET A 1 6.55 -7.48 20.89
CA MET A 1 5.45 -8.38 21.30
C MET A 1 4.32 -8.24 20.30
N SER A 2 3.98 -9.29 19.55
CA SER A 2 2.83 -9.28 18.64
C SER A 2 1.54 -9.35 19.45
N ASN A 3 0.68 -8.34 19.34
CA ASN A 3 -0.64 -8.37 19.99
C ASN A 3 -1.51 -9.42 19.28
N ILE A 4 -1.83 -10.53 19.95
CA ILE A 4 -2.64 -11.62 19.39
C ILE A 4 -4.11 -11.30 19.67
N TYR A 5 -4.83 -10.85 18.64
CA TYR A 5 -6.27 -10.66 18.70
C TYR A 5 -6.99 -11.95 18.25
N ARG A 6 -8.01 -12.39 19.02
CA ARG A 6 -8.85 -13.56 18.67
C ARG A 6 -9.51 -13.43 17.29
N TYR A 7 -9.85 -12.21 16.89
CA TYR A 7 -10.38 -11.89 15.56
C TYR A 7 -9.57 -10.73 14.97
N PRO A 8 -8.52 -10.99 14.17
CA PRO A 8 -7.63 -9.96 13.66
C PRO A 8 -8.25 -9.09 12.54
N GLY A 9 -9.50 -9.37 12.16
CA GLY A 9 -10.18 -8.71 11.04
C GLY A 9 -9.67 -9.16 9.66
N PRO A 10 -10.24 -8.61 8.58
CA PRO A 10 -9.81 -8.90 7.22
C PRO A 10 -8.38 -8.38 7.01
N ARG A 11 -7.47 -9.26 6.60
CA ARG A 11 -6.10 -8.89 6.24
C ARG A 11 -6.06 -8.45 4.77
N PRO A 12 -5.36 -7.36 4.44
CA PRO A 12 -5.16 -7.01 3.04
C PRO A 12 -4.32 -8.09 2.35
N PHE A 13 -4.58 -8.28 1.04
CA PHE A 13 -3.73 -9.14 0.22
C PHE A 13 -2.31 -8.56 0.18
N THR A 14 -1.33 -9.44 0.07
CA THR A 14 0.08 -9.11 -0.09
C THR A 14 0.48 -9.20 -1.56
N SER A 15 1.64 -8.63 -1.93
CA SER A 15 2.16 -8.73 -3.30
C SER A 15 2.34 -10.17 -3.78
N GLY A 16 2.79 -11.07 -2.91
CA GLY A 16 2.91 -12.50 -3.22
C GLY A 16 1.59 -13.22 -3.50
N GLN A 17 0.45 -12.58 -3.23
CA GLN A 17 -0.88 -13.13 -3.48
C GLN A 17 -1.55 -12.55 -4.74
N GLN A 18 -0.80 -11.88 -5.63
CA GLN A 18 -1.31 -11.36 -6.90
C GLN A 18 -2.06 -12.43 -7.72
N LYS A 19 -1.55 -13.67 -7.75
CA LYS A 19 -2.13 -14.77 -8.54
C LYS A 19 -3.56 -15.13 -8.14
N VAL A 20 -3.99 -14.78 -6.92
CA VAL A 20 -5.34 -15.05 -6.39
C VAL A 20 -6.17 -13.77 -6.19
N PHE A 21 -5.67 -12.62 -6.66
CA PHE A 21 -6.35 -11.33 -6.56
C PHE A 21 -7.07 -11.02 -7.87
N TYR A 22 -8.39 -11.24 -7.91
CA TYR A 22 -9.23 -11.14 -9.10
C TYR A 22 -10.32 -10.07 -8.98
N GLY A 23 -10.92 -9.69 -10.12
CA GLY A 23 -12.10 -8.81 -10.20
C GLY A 23 -11.80 -7.34 -9.96
N ARG A 24 -10.51 -6.96 -10.05
CA ARG A 24 -10.00 -5.59 -9.87
C ARG A 24 -9.04 -5.17 -10.99
N GLU A 25 -9.08 -5.88 -12.11
CA GLU A 25 -8.12 -5.73 -13.19
C GLU A 25 -8.25 -4.34 -13.86
N GLU A 26 -9.46 -3.80 -13.98
CA GLU A 26 -9.68 -2.44 -14.51
C GLU A 26 -9.18 -1.36 -13.56
N GLU A 27 -9.41 -1.51 -12.25
CA GLU A 27 -8.89 -0.57 -11.25
C GLU A 27 -7.37 -0.58 -11.22
N VAL A 28 -6.74 -1.77 -11.29
CA VAL A 28 -5.29 -1.90 -11.39
C VAL A 28 -4.76 -1.23 -12.65
N ARG A 29 -5.38 -1.47 -13.82
CA ARG A 29 -5.00 -0.82 -15.09
C ARG A 29 -5.10 0.69 -15.01
N SER A 30 -6.23 1.20 -14.53
CA SER A 30 -6.53 2.64 -14.49
C SER A 30 -5.60 3.37 -13.51
N LEU A 31 -5.42 2.81 -12.32
CA LEU A 31 -4.56 3.38 -11.29
C LEU A 31 -3.07 3.31 -11.70
N SER A 32 -2.61 2.22 -12.31
CA SER A 32 -1.24 2.12 -12.84
C SER A 32 -0.95 3.19 -13.90
N ARG A 33 -1.88 3.43 -14.84
CA ARG A 33 -1.74 4.51 -15.83
C ARG A 33 -1.69 5.88 -15.17
N LEU A 34 -2.51 6.12 -14.15
CA LEU A 34 -2.54 7.38 -13.42
C LEU A 34 -1.23 7.63 -12.66
N ILE A 35 -0.73 6.63 -11.93
CA ILE A 35 0.58 6.68 -11.25
C ILE A 35 1.70 6.93 -12.26
N GLY A 36 1.59 6.37 -13.47
CA GLY A 36 2.58 6.57 -14.52
C GLY A 36 2.57 7.96 -15.16
N ARG A 37 1.53 8.76 -14.95
CA ARG A 37 1.36 10.10 -15.55
C ARG A 37 1.46 11.23 -14.55
N GLU A 38 0.99 11.01 -13.32
CA GLU A 38 0.88 12.04 -12.29
C GLU A 38 1.95 11.90 -11.22
N GLN A 39 2.45 13.03 -10.70
CA GLN A 39 3.43 13.05 -9.61
C GLN A 39 2.83 12.64 -8.25
N LEU A 40 1.51 12.84 -8.08
CA LEU A 40 0.80 12.51 -6.85
C LEU A 40 -0.57 11.92 -7.19
N VAL A 41 -0.86 10.77 -6.58
CA VAL A 41 -2.16 10.10 -6.71
C VAL A 41 -2.72 9.83 -5.32
N VAL A 42 -3.95 10.29 -5.07
CA VAL A 42 -4.66 10.05 -3.80
C VAL A 42 -5.74 8.98 -4.02
N LEU A 43 -5.55 7.82 -3.40
CA LEU A 43 -6.55 6.73 -3.41
C LEU A 43 -7.39 6.76 -2.13
N PHE A 44 -8.69 7.02 -2.27
CA PHE A 44 -9.64 7.07 -1.15
C PHE A 44 -10.81 6.09 -1.33
N SER A 45 -11.31 5.57 -0.22
CA SER A 45 -12.51 4.72 -0.15
C SER A 45 -12.90 4.49 1.32
N LYS A 46 -14.11 3.98 1.57
CA LYS A 46 -14.50 3.47 2.90
C LYS A 46 -13.51 2.42 3.42
N SER A 47 -13.37 2.34 4.75
CA SER A 47 -12.54 1.30 5.38
C SER A 47 -13.03 -0.10 4.96
N GLY A 48 -12.11 -1.06 4.83
CA GLY A 48 -12.44 -2.43 4.44
C GLY A 48 -12.71 -2.68 2.94
N MET A 49 -12.82 -1.65 2.09
CA MET A 49 -13.05 -1.81 0.65
C MET A 49 -11.84 -2.32 -0.17
N GLY A 50 -10.74 -2.70 0.48
CA GLY A 50 -9.61 -3.35 -0.19
C GLY A 50 -8.55 -2.42 -0.81
N LYS A 51 -8.44 -1.14 -0.41
CA LYS A 51 -7.39 -0.22 -0.91
C LYS A 51 -5.99 -0.78 -0.77
N SER A 52 -5.66 -1.27 0.44
CA SER A 52 -4.34 -1.86 0.70
C SER A 52 -4.14 -3.13 -0.12
N SER A 53 -5.17 -3.94 -0.33
CA SER A 53 -5.10 -5.10 -1.23
C SER A 53 -4.85 -4.68 -2.68
N LEU A 54 -5.54 -3.64 -3.17
CA LEU A 54 -5.37 -3.12 -4.52
C LEU A 54 -3.94 -2.60 -4.75
N LEU A 55 -3.41 -1.84 -3.79
CA LEU A 55 -2.03 -1.37 -3.85
C LEU A 55 -1.04 -2.54 -3.79
N ASN A 56 -1.17 -3.42 -2.80
CA ASN A 56 -0.18 -4.45 -2.53
C ASN A 56 -0.20 -5.60 -3.54
N ALA A 57 -1.37 -6.13 -3.88
CA ALA A 57 -1.52 -7.30 -4.75
C ALA A 57 -1.79 -6.94 -6.21
N GLY A 58 -2.21 -5.69 -6.48
CA GLY A 58 -2.47 -5.20 -7.83
C GLY A 58 -1.35 -4.31 -8.37
N ILE A 59 -1.11 -3.18 -7.70
CA ILE A 59 -0.21 -2.13 -8.22
C ILE A 59 1.27 -2.46 -8.04
N VAL A 60 1.69 -2.80 -6.82
CA VAL A 60 3.09 -3.11 -6.49
C VAL A 60 3.69 -4.16 -7.43
N PRO A 61 3.09 -5.36 -7.62
CA PRO A 61 3.66 -6.34 -8.52
C PRO A 61 3.64 -5.85 -9.97
N LYS A 62 2.57 -5.17 -10.41
CA LYS A 62 2.48 -4.64 -11.78
C LYS A 62 3.61 -3.65 -12.12
N VAL A 63 3.93 -2.71 -11.23
CA VAL A 63 4.99 -1.73 -11.49
C VAL A 63 6.40 -2.32 -11.38
N GLN A 64 6.54 -3.37 -10.57
CA GLN A 64 7.78 -4.16 -10.47
C GLN A 64 8.02 -5.00 -11.73
N ASP A 65 6.99 -5.70 -12.21
CA ASP A 65 7.04 -6.52 -13.44
C ASP A 65 7.36 -5.67 -14.67
N GLU A 66 6.85 -4.43 -14.72
CA GLU A 66 7.16 -3.46 -15.78
C GLU A 66 8.58 -2.88 -15.67
N GLY A 67 9.32 -3.16 -14.59
CA GLY A 67 10.66 -2.61 -14.34
C GLY A 67 10.68 -1.08 -14.20
N ARG A 68 9.52 -0.47 -13.96
CA ARG A 68 9.32 0.98 -14.12
C ARG A 68 9.60 1.75 -12.84
N LEU A 69 9.32 1.16 -11.69
CA LEU A 69 9.38 1.81 -10.38
C LEU A 69 9.80 0.82 -9.28
N ALA A 70 10.56 1.32 -8.30
CA ALA A 70 10.82 0.60 -7.05
C ALA A 70 9.83 1.09 -5.97
N PRO A 71 8.85 0.28 -5.55
CA PRO A 71 7.84 0.71 -4.60
C PRO A 71 8.41 0.82 -3.17
N LEU A 72 8.08 1.93 -2.50
CA LEU A 72 8.40 2.15 -1.09
C LEU A 72 7.11 2.29 -0.29
N ASP A 73 6.86 1.35 0.62
CA ASP A 73 5.70 1.41 1.51
C ASP A 73 6.05 2.20 2.79
N ILE A 74 5.42 3.36 2.94
CA ILE A 74 5.50 4.21 4.14
C ILE A 74 4.10 4.31 4.73
N ARG A 75 3.94 3.81 5.96
CA ARG A 75 2.67 3.88 6.68
C ARG A 75 2.72 4.91 7.78
N PHE A 76 1.96 5.98 7.61
CA PHE A 76 1.67 6.92 8.69
C PHE A 76 0.56 6.35 9.58
N ARG A 77 0.81 6.29 10.89
CA ARG A 77 -0.21 5.95 11.89
C ARG A 77 -0.83 7.25 12.41
N ALA A 78 -2.01 7.13 13.03
CA ALA A 78 -2.56 8.24 13.78
C ALA A 78 -1.57 8.63 14.87
N PHE A 79 -1.40 9.93 15.06
CA PHE A 79 -0.62 10.46 16.17
C PHE A 79 -1.20 9.93 17.48
N THR A 80 -0.33 9.40 18.33
CA THR A 80 -0.65 9.05 19.70
C THR A 80 0.20 9.91 20.63
N ASP A 81 -0.37 10.37 21.76
CA ASP A 81 0.40 11.11 22.75
C ASP A 81 1.65 10.33 23.16
N GLY A 82 2.80 11.00 23.10
CA GLY A 82 4.13 10.40 23.32
C GLY A 82 4.86 9.91 22.05
N GLU A 83 4.23 9.96 20.88
CA GLU A 83 4.90 9.66 19.61
C GLU A 83 5.69 10.89 19.11
N THR A 84 7.02 10.83 19.15
CA THR A 84 7.89 11.95 18.75
C THR A 84 8.31 11.92 17.29
N ASP A 85 8.15 10.80 16.60
CA ASP A 85 8.59 10.63 15.22
C ASP A 85 7.71 11.42 14.27
N MET A 86 8.28 12.45 13.64
CA MET A 86 7.59 13.22 12.62
C MET A 86 7.43 12.37 11.35
N PRO A 87 6.43 12.67 10.50
CA PRO A 87 6.25 11.98 9.21
C PRO A 87 7.54 11.91 8.38
N GLN A 88 8.37 12.96 8.41
CA GLN A 88 9.66 13.01 7.73
C GLN A 88 10.70 12.01 8.29
N ASP A 89 10.67 11.73 9.60
CA ASP A 89 11.59 10.77 10.23
C ASP A 89 11.24 9.35 9.79
N LYS A 90 9.93 9.06 9.73
CA LYS A 90 9.38 7.78 9.23
C LYS A 90 9.73 7.56 7.76
N ALA A 91 9.68 8.60 6.95
CA ALA A 91 10.05 8.51 5.54
C ALA A 91 11.56 8.31 5.33
N ARG A 92 12.40 9.04 6.07
CA ARG A 92 13.87 8.93 5.99
C ARG A 92 14.38 7.53 6.26
N GLY A 93 13.83 6.84 7.26
CA GLY A 93 14.22 5.47 7.60
C GLY A 93 13.94 4.43 6.51
N ARG A 94 13.08 4.76 5.53
CA ARG A 94 12.71 3.87 4.42
C ARG A 94 13.44 4.19 3.11
N ILE A 95 13.82 5.44 2.86
CA ILE A 95 14.44 5.88 1.60
C ILE A 95 15.94 5.50 1.50
N ARG A 96 16.64 5.34 2.64
CA ARG A 96 18.08 5.06 2.68
C ARG A 96 18.44 3.58 2.85
N GLY A 97 17.45 2.68 2.81
CA GLY A 97 17.63 1.23 2.97
C GLY A 97 17.80 0.51 1.65
#